data_AF-A0A2K3P0Y2-F1
#
_entry.id   AF-A0A2K3P0Y2-F1
#
_cell.length_a   1.000
_cell.length_b   1.000
_cell.length_c   1.000
_cell.angle_alpha   90.00
_cell.angle_beta   90.00
_cell.angle_gamma   90.00
#
_symmetry.space_group_name_H-M   'P 1'
#
loop_
_entity.id
_entity.type
_entity.pdbx_description
1 polymer ?
#
loop_
_entity_poly.entity_id
_entity_poly.type
_entity_poly.pdbx_seq_one_letter_code
_entity_poly.pdbx_strand_id
1 'polypeptide(L)'
;MGHPNFPPWKRTNTRQWRLIDLISIAFFSLLFLFFVLFYTTLGGRRVVGPSTVDPQQRIRLVVEIEEGMPNGRTIEACPASEVDHMPCEDPRRNSQLSREMNYYRERHCPPLEETALCLIPPPNGYRVPVRWPESMHKVWCLFNVLFMMCIKL
;
A
#
# COMPACT_ATOMS: atom_id res chain seq x y z
N MET A 1 -73.26 7.08 9.17
CA MET A 1 -72.12 7.03 10.11
C MET A 1 -71.91 5.57 10.50
N GLY A 2 -70.99 4.88 9.85
CA GLY A 2 -70.70 3.46 10.12
C GLY A 2 -69.20 3.28 10.26
N HIS A 3 -68.72 3.16 11.50
CA HIS A 3 -67.33 2.81 11.78
C HIS A 3 -67.17 1.30 11.62
N PRO A 4 -66.17 0.82 10.85
CA PRO A 4 -65.85 -0.60 10.83
C PRO A 4 -65.28 -1.00 12.20
N ASN A 5 -65.97 -1.94 12.84
CA ASN A 5 -65.61 -2.50 14.14
C ASN A 5 -64.62 -3.65 13.90
N PHE A 6 -63.33 -3.42 14.13
CA PHE A 6 -62.30 -4.46 14.01
C PHE A 6 -62.26 -5.28 15.31
N PRO A 7 -62.23 -6.63 15.24
CA PRO A 7 -62.20 -7.47 16.43
C PRO A 7 -60.87 -7.29 17.21
N PRO A 8 -60.89 -7.41 18.55
CA PRO A 8 -59.69 -7.22 19.35
C PRO A 8 -58.72 -8.39 19.12
N TRP A 9 -57.51 -8.07 18.68
CA TRP A 9 -56.41 -9.02 18.49
C TRP A 9 -56.10 -9.74 19.81
N LYS A 10 -56.46 -11.03 19.90
CA LYS A 10 -56.10 -11.89 21.03
C LYS A 10 -54.59 -12.07 21.06
N ARG A 11 -53.93 -11.51 22.08
CA ARG A 11 -52.51 -11.74 22.36
C ARG A 11 -52.32 -13.11 23.02
N THR A 12 -52.18 -14.15 22.21
CA THR A 12 -51.70 -15.46 22.68
C THR A 12 -50.43 -15.83 21.94
N ASN A 13 -49.28 -15.21 22.29
CA ASN A 13 -47.95 -15.85 22.24
C ASN A 13 -46.78 -14.91 22.61
N THR A 14 -46.71 -14.41 23.84
CA THR A 14 -45.57 -13.58 24.29
C THR A 14 -44.25 -14.36 24.34
N ARG A 15 -44.29 -15.69 24.52
CA ARG A 15 -43.11 -16.57 24.51
C ARG A 15 -42.52 -16.77 23.10
N GLN A 16 -43.36 -16.87 22.06
CA GLN A 16 -42.90 -17.10 20.69
C GLN A 16 -42.13 -15.90 20.13
N TRP A 17 -42.57 -14.67 20.40
CA TRP A 17 -41.85 -13.45 19.99
C TRP A 17 -40.50 -13.31 20.69
N ARG A 18 -40.41 -13.65 21.99
CA ARG A 18 -39.15 -13.65 22.73
C ARG A 18 -38.12 -14.65 22.19
N LEU A 19 -38.57 -15.80 21.69
CA LEU A 19 -37.67 -16.77 21.05
C LEU A 19 -37.14 -16.25 19.72
N ILE A 20 -38.00 -15.61 18.91
CA ILE A 20 -37.58 -14.99 17.65
C ILE A 20 -36.58 -13.85 17.91
N ASP A 21 -36.81 -13.02 18.94
CA ASP A 21 -35.89 -11.96 19.33
C ASP A 21 -34.53 -12.51 19.77
N LEU A 22 -34.49 -13.60 20.54
CA LEU A 22 -33.24 -14.25 20.96
C LEU A 22 -32.47 -14.86 19.78
N ILE A 23 -33.16 -15.50 18.85
CA ILE A 23 -32.55 -16.08 17.64
C ILE A 23 -31.97 -14.95 16.76
N SER A 24 -32.70 -13.86 16.61
CA SER A 24 -32.26 -12.67 15.88
C SER A 24 -31.00 -12.07 16.51
N ILE A 25 -31.00 -11.84 17.83
CA ILE A 25 -29.84 -11.34 18.58
C ILE A 25 -28.63 -12.25 18.40
N ALA A 26 -28.80 -13.57 18.57
CA ALA A 26 -27.71 -14.53 18.43
C ALA A 26 -27.12 -14.52 17.01
N PHE A 27 -27.97 -14.45 15.98
CA PHE A 27 -27.55 -14.36 14.59
C PHE A 27 -26.76 -13.08 14.30
N PHE A 28 -27.27 -11.92 14.75
CA PHE A 28 -26.57 -10.65 14.55
C PHE A 28 -25.26 -10.56 15.36
N SER A 29 -25.21 -11.10 16.58
CA SER A 29 -23.97 -11.20 17.36
C SER A 29 -22.93 -12.08 16.69
N LEU A 30 -23.33 -13.22 16.11
CA LEU A 30 -22.42 -14.10 15.37
C LEU A 30 -21.87 -13.41 14.12
N LEU A 31 -22.71 -12.71 13.36
CA LEU A 31 -22.27 -11.93 12.19
C LEU A 31 -21.30 -10.81 12.59
N PHE A 32 -21.62 -10.06 13.63
CA PHE A 32 -20.74 -9.00 14.13
C PHE A 32 -19.38 -9.55 14.56
N LEU A 33 -19.36 -10.65 15.32
CA LEU A 33 -18.12 -11.33 15.71
C LEU A 33 -17.34 -11.84 14.50
N PHE A 34 -18.02 -12.41 13.51
CA PHE A 34 -17.38 -12.83 12.25
C PHE A 34 -16.73 -11.66 11.52
N PHE A 35 -17.42 -10.51 11.40
CA PHE A 35 -16.84 -9.32 10.78
C PHE A 35 -15.68 -8.76 11.58
N VAL A 36 -15.78 -8.68 12.91
CA VAL A 36 -14.67 -8.23 13.77
C VAL A 36 -13.47 -9.16 13.59
N LEU A 37 -13.67 -10.47 13.64
CA LEU A 37 -12.60 -11.43 13.43
C LEU A 37 -12.01 -11.28 12.02
N PHE A 38 -12.83 -11.27 10.97
CA PHE A 38 -12.36 -11.12 9.60
C PHE A 38 -11.55 -9.82 9.41
N TYR A 39 -12.04 -8.69 9.89
CA TYR A 39 -11.34 -7.40 9.78
C TYR A 39 -10.14 -7.27 10.71
N THR A 40 -10.09 -7.98 11.85
CA THR A 40 -8.92 -7.97 12.76
C THR A 40 -7.85 -9.00 12.35
N THR A 41 -8.23 -10.12 11.73
CA THR A 41 -7.31 -11.16 11.25
C THR A 41 -6.75 -10.89 9.86
N LEU A 42 -7.52 -10.23 8.96
CA LEU A 42 -7.02 -9.75 7.66
C LEU A 42 -6.51 -8.31 7.73
N GLY A 43 -6.94 -7.53 8.72
CA GLY A 43 -6.38 -6.23 9.05
C GLY A 43 -5.23 -6.37 10.05
N GLY A 44 -4.25 -7.21 9.73
CA GLY A 44 -2.93 -7.19 10.36
C GLY A 44 -2.26 -5.84 10.09
N ARG A 45 -2.77 -4.77 10.71
CA ARG A 45 -2.07 -3.53 10.94
C ARG A 45 -0.92 -3.89 11.87
N ARG A 46 0.19 -4.33 11.28
CA ARG A 46 1.48 -3.88 11.77
C ARG A 46 1.39 -2.36 11.72
N VAL A 47 1.09 -1.76 12.86
CA VAL A 47 1.48 -0.38 13.10
C VAL A 47 3.00 -0.42 13.00
N VAL A 48 3.51 -0.18 11.78
CA VAL A 48 4.87 0.30 11.62
C VAL A 48 4.81 1.67 12.28
N GLY A 49 5.17 1.70 13.56
CA GLY A 49 5.42 2.96 14.24
C GLY A 49 6.46 3.72 13.44
N PRO A 50 6.40 5.06 13.43
CA PRO A 50 7.43 5.86 12.80
C PRO A 50 8.79 5.41 13.35
N SER A 51 9.68 4.98 12.46
CA SER A 51 11.04 4.59 12.82
C SER A 51 11.62 5.72 13.67
N THR A 52 11.96 5.43 14.92
CA THR A 52 12.46 6.38 15.92
C THR A 52 13.91 6.80 15.62
N VAL A 53 14.23 7.05 14.35
CA VAL A 53 15.54 7.56 13.94
C VAL A 53 15.43 9.07 13.97
N ASP A 54 16.16 9.67 14.91
CA ASP A 54 16.35 11.11 15.05
C ASP A 54 16.68 11.77 13.69
N PRO A 55 16.03 12.90 13.32
CA PRO A 55 16.19 13.54 12.01
C PRO A 55 17.64 13.87 11.65
N GLN A 56 18.48 14.22 12.62
CA GLN A 56 19.88 14.57 12.38
C GLN A 56 20.76 13.34 12.11
N GLN A 57 20.52 12.21 12.78
CA GLN A 57 21.27 10.98 12.53
C GLN A 57 21.00 10.42 11.13
N ARG A 58 19.80 10.64 10.58
CA ARG A 58 19.45 10.27 9.21
C ARG A 58 20.23 11.05 8.16
N ILE A 59 20.32 12.37 8.27
CA ILE A 59 21.06 13.20 7.30
C ILE A 59 22.54 12.77 7.28
N ARG A 60 23.12 12.55 8.46
CA ARG A 60 24.49 12.04 8.58
C ARG A 60 24.66 10.66 7.94
N LEU A 61 23.66 9.78 8.06
CA LEU A 61 23.68 8.45 7.45
C LEU A 61 23.56 8.53 5.91
N VAL A 62 22.71 9.40 5.35
CA VAL A 62 22.59 9.59 3.90
C VAL A 62 23.90 10.11 3.32
N VAL A 63 24.52 11.11 3.96
CA VAL A 63 25.84 11.63 3.56
C VAL A 63 26.91 10.53 3.64
N GLU A 64 26.91 9.70 4.69
CA GLU A 64 27.84 8.57 4.82
C GLU A 64 27.62 7.47 3.77
N ILE A 65 26.38 7.28 3.29
CA ILE A 65 26.07 6.37 2.18
C ILE A 65 26.58 6.93 0.85
N GLU A 66 26.36 8.23 0.59
CA GLU A 66 26.78 8.91 -0.64
C GLU A 66 28.31 8.98 -0.77
N GLU A 67 29.03 9.14 0.34
CA GLU A 67 30.51 9.23 0.36
C GLU A 67 31.22 7.87 0.32
N GLY A 68 30.48 6.76 0.25
CA GLY A 68 31.04 5.42 0.19
C GLY A 68 31.33 4.84 1.56
N MET A 69 30.44 3.93 1.98
CA MET A 69 30.40 3.23 3.27
C MET A 69 31.79 2.82 3.83
N PRO A 70 32.27 3.45 4.92
CA PRO A 70 33.47 2.98 5.64
C PRO A 70 33.14 1.94 6.73
N ASN A 71 31.93 1.99 7.31
CA ASN A 71 31.54 1.16 8.45
C ASN A 71 30.17 0.56 8.17
N GLY A 72 30.13 -0.75 7.88
CA GLY A 72 28.95 -1.52 7.44
C GLY A 72 27.69 -1.43 8.32
N ARG A 73 27.00 -0.30 8.29
CA ARG A 73 25.64 -0.14 8.80
C ARG A 73 24.69 -0.85 7.83
N THR A 74 24.02 -1.89 8.32
CA THR A 74 23.05 -2.66 7.54
C THR A 74 21.74 -1.88 7.45
N ILE A 75 21.40 -1.40 6.25
CA ILE A 75 20.08 -0.82 5.98
C ILE A 75 19.10 -2.00 5.81
N GLU A 76 18.03 -1.98 6.58
CA GLU A 76 17.00 -3.02 6.52
C GLU A 76 16.23 -2.97 5.19
N ALA A 77 15.78 -4.15 4.74
CA ALA A 77 14.96 -4.25 3.54
C ALA A 77 13.57 -3.62 3.75
N CYS A 78 13.06 -2.95 2.70
CA CYS A 78 11.71 -2.41 2.72
C CYS A 78 10.66 -3.54 2.85
N PRO A 79 9.57 -3.34 3.60
CA PRO A 79 8.45 -4.27 3.58
C PRO A 79 7.82 -4.30 2.19
N ALA A 80 7.28 -5.44 1.78
CA ALA A 80 6.72 -5.64 0.42
C ALA A 80 5.64 -4.62 0.03
N SER A 81 4.93 -4.03 0.99
CA SER A 81 3.92 -3.00 0.75
C SER A 81 4.49 -1.63 0.36
N GLU A 82 5.76 -1.38 0.69
CA GLU A 82 6.43 -0.07 0.54
C GLU A 82 7.42 -0.05 -0.63
N VAL A 83 7.72 -1.21 -1.23
CA VAL A 83 8.65 -1.35 -2.37
C VAL A 83 8.23 -0.49 -3.56
N ASP A 84 6.93 -0.43 -3.85
CA ASP A 84 6.35 0.32 -4.97
C ASP A 84 5.84 1.70 -4.54
N HIS A 85 6.07 2.11 -3.30
CA HIS A 85 5.59 3.39 -2.81
C HIS A 85 6.44 4.54 -3.37
N MET A 86 5.77 5.47 -4.04
CA MET A 86 6.39 6.65 -4.64
C MET A 86 6.01 7.91 -3.86
N PRO A 87 6.77 8.30 -2.81
CA PRO A 87 6.35 9.31 -1.83
C PRO A 87 6.17 10.72 -2.41
N CYS A 88 6.87 11.04 -3.50
CA CYS A 88 6.76 12.32 -4.18
C CYS A 88 5.58 12.43 -5.16
N GLU A 89 4.92 11.31 -5.47
CA GLU A 89 3.81 11.23 -6.43
C GLU A 89 2.53 10.69 -5.78
N ASP A 90 2.42 10.76 -4.46
CA ASP A 90 1.27 10.26 -3.71
C ASP A 90 -0.01 11.07 -4.03
N PRO A 91 -1.07 10.43 -4.58
CA PRO A 91 -2.35 11.08 -4.87
C PRO A 91 -2.99 11.74 -3.64
N ARG A 92 -2.76 11.18 -2.44
CA ARG A 92 -3.34 11.71 -1.19
C ARG A 92 -2.77 13.08 -0.86
N ARG A 93 -1.46 13.27 -1.02
CA ARG A 93 -0.80 14.56 -0.82
C ARG A 93 -1.10 15.53 -1.95
N ASN A 94 -1.06 15.03 -3.20
CA ASN A 94 -1.40 15.81 -4.38
C ASN A 94 -2.80 16.45 -4.26
N SER A 95 -3.79 15.68 -3.80
CA SER A 95 -5.17 16.16 -3.62
C SER A 95 -5.34 17.32 -2.63
N GLN A 96 -4.38 17.52 -1.72
CA GLN A 96 -4.41 18.58 -0.71
C GLN A 96 -3.77 19.90 -1.20
N LEU A 97 -3.08 19.87 -2.34
CA LEU A 97 -2.38 21.02 -2.90
C LEU A 97 -3.34 21.91 -3.70
N SER A 98 -2.95 23.18 -3.83
CA SER A 98 -3.70 24.16 -4.62
C SER A 98 -3.81 23.73 -6.10
N ARG A 99 -4.97 23.99 -6.70
CA ARG A 99 -5.20 23.81 -8.14
C ARG A 99 -4.76 25.01 -8.96
N GLU A 100 -4.42 26.11 -8.31
CA GLU A 100 -3.90 27.29 -8.98
C GLU A 100 -2.58 26.98 -9.67
N MET A 101 -2.44 27.47 -10.92
CA MET A 101 -1.26 27.26 -11.76
C MET A 101 -0.80 25.80 -11.93
N ASN A 102 -1.68 24.83 -11.68
CA ASN A 102 -1.33 23.40 -11.65
C ASN A 102 -0.27 23.01 -10.60
N TYR A 103 -0.20 23.73 -9.48
CA TYR A 103 0.73 23.43 -8.38
C TYR A 103 0.64 21.98 -7.88
N TYR A 104 -0.57 21.41 -7.85
CA TYR A 104 -0.81 20.00 -7.54
C TYR A 104 -0.06 19.00 -8.46
N ARG A 105 0.25 19.37 -9.70
CA ARG A 105 0.97 18.50 -10.66
C ARG A 105 2.48 18.48 -10.48
N GLU A 106 3.02 19.38 -9.66
CA GLU A 106 4.45 19.43 -9.39
C GLU A 106 4.88 18.31 -8.43
N ARG A 107 6.16 17.96 -8.44
CA ARG A 107 6.73 16.89 -7.60
C ARG A 107 6.96 17.43 -6.18
N HIS A 108 6.01 17.19 -5.29
CA HIS A 108 6.10 17.58 -3.88
C HIS A 108 6.51 16.39 -3.02
N CYS A 109 7.82 16.24 -2.77
CA CYS A 109 8.33 15.21 -1.89
C CYS A 109 8.04 15.52 -0.41
N PRO A 110 7.88 14.51 0.46
CA PRO A 110 7.75 14.73 1.89
C PRO A 110 9.09 15.13 2.49
N PRO A 111 9.09 15.81 3.66
CA PRO A 111 10.32 16.10 4.37
C PRO A 111 11.06 14.81 4.73
N LEU A 112 12.39 14.89 4.84
CA LEU A 112 13.26 13.73 5.10
C LEU A 112 12.89 12.96 6.37
N GLU A 113 12.31 13.66 7.35
CA GLU A 113 11.79 13.12 8.61
C GLU A 113 10.67 12.08 8.41
N GLU A 114 9.83 12.26 7.39
CA GLU A 114 8.67 11.42 7.11
C GLU A 114 8.98 10.30 6.10
N THR A 115 10.10 10.39 5.38
CA THR A 115 10.50 9.35 4.40
C THR A 115 10.96 8.08 5.09
N ALA A 116 10.58 6.89 4.65
CA ALA A 116 11.22 5.66 5.13
C ALA A 116 12.62 5.51 4.49
N LEU A 117 13.65 5.17 5.28
CA LEU A 117 14.96 4.79 4.75
C LEU A 117 15.03 3.26 4.79
N CYS A 118 14.93 2.62 3.63
CA CYS A 118 15.04 1.17 3.52
C CYS A 118 15.61 0.77 2.15
N LEU A 119 16.18 -0.43 2.08
CA LEU A 119 16.72 -0.99 0.85
C LEU A 119 15.61 -1.72 0.10
N ILE A 120 15.37 -1.37 -1.16
CA ILE A 120 14.42 -2.09 -2.02
C ILE A 120 15.06 -3.41 -2.45
N PRO A 121 14.51 -4.58 -2.07
CA PRO A 121 15.08 -5.85 -2.46
C PRO A 121 14.93 -6.06 -3.98
N PRO A 122 15.92 -6.68 -4.64
CA PRO A 122 15.79 -7.03 -6.05
C PRO A 122 14.65 -8.04 -6.25
N PRO A 123 13.84 -7.90 -7.32
CA PRO A 123 12.78 -8.86 -7.60
C PRO A 123 13.36 -10.24 -7.93
N ASN A 124 12.55 -11.29 -7.71
CA ASN A 124 12.95 -12.67 -7.99
C ASN A 124 13.36 -12.83 -9.47
N GLY A 125 14.58 -13.32 -9.71
CA GLY A 125 15.12 -13.51 -11.05
C GLY A 125 15.75 -12.27 -11.68
N TYR A 126 15.88 -11.16 -10.95
CA TYR A 126 16.62 -9.99 -11.42
C TYR A 126 18.09 -10.35 -11.68
N ARG A 127 18.53 -10.15 -12.92
CA ARG A 127 19.93 -10.33 -13.32
C ARG A 127 20.58 -8.96 -13.39
N VAL A 128 21.77 -8.82 -12.81
CA VAL A 128 22.55 -7.59 -12.91
C VAL A 128 22.74 -7.25 -14.39
N PRO A 129 22.31 -6.06 -14.85
CA PRO A 129 22.43 -5.70 -16.25
C PRO A 129 23.91 -5.62 -16.65
N VAL A 130 24.18 -5.89 -17.92
CA VAL A 130 25.52 -5.72 -18.50
C VAL A 130 25.94 -4.26 -18.32
N ARG A 131 27.14 -4.05 -17.75
CA ARG A 131 27.68 -2.71 -17.55
C ARG A 131 27.95 -2.02 -18.89
N TRP A 132 27.77 -0.70 -18.92
CA TRP A 132 28.26 0.16 -19.99
C TRP A 132 29.81 0.24 -19.83
N PRO A 133 30.68 0.08 -20.86
CA PRO A 133 30.40 0.16 -22.28
C PRO A 133 29.92 -1.12 -23.02
N GLU A 134 29.93 -2.29 -22.38
CA GLU A 134 29.70 -3.54 -23.10
C GLU A 134 28.24 -3.72 -23.57
N SER A 135 27.29 -3.07 -22.90
CA SER A 135 25.87 -3.11 -23.28
C SER A 135 25.61 -2.53 -24.68
N MET A 136 26.30 -1.46 -25.09
CA MET A 136 26.12 -0.87 -26.42
C MET A 136 26.61 -1.80 -27.52
N HIS A 137 27.75 -2.48 -27.35
CA HIS A 137 28.24 -3.42 -28.35
C HIS A 137 27.25 -4.58 -28.55
N LYS A 138 26.60 -5.04 -27.47
CA LYS A 138 25.55 -6.06 -27.53
C LYS A 138 24.27 -5.56 -28.24
N VAL A 139 23.86 -4.30 -28.01
CA VAL A 139 22.73 -3.67 -28.73
C VAL A 139 23.06 -3.46 -30.22
N TRP A 140 24.27 -3.00 -30.53
CA TRP A 140 24.71 -2.73 -31.90
C TRP A 140 24.82 -4.01 -32.74
N CYS A 141 25.21 -5.12 -32.12
CA CYS A 141 25.21 -6.43 -32.74
C CYS A 141 23.77 -6.91 -33.02
N LEU A 142 22.84 -6.77 -32.06
CA LEU A 142 21.42 -7.08 -32.29
C LEU A 142 20.81 -6.23 -33.41
N PHE A 143 21.14 -4.94 -33.48
CA PHE A 143 20.64 -4.03 -34.51
C PHE A 143 21.20 -4.37 -35.91
N ASN A 144 22.50 -4.67 -36.01
CA ASN A 144 23.14 -5.05 -37.29
C ASN A 144 22.70 -6.44 -37.79
N VAL A 145 22.49 -7.40 -36.89
CA VAL A 145 22.04 -8.76 -37.26
C VAL A 145 20.59 -8.74 -37.77
N LEU A 146 19.72 -7.89 -37.19
CA LEU A 146 18.34 -7.72 -37.67
C LEU A 146 18.29 -6.97 -39.02
N PHE A 147 19.14 -5.96 -39.23
CA PHE A 147 19.21 -5.22 -40.49
C PHE A 147 19.76 -6.08 -41.65
N MET A 148 20.71 -6.98 -41.37
CA MET A 148 21.32 -7.82 -42.39
C MET A 148 20.45 -9.03 -42.80
N MET A 149 19.50 -9.46 -41.95
CA MET A 149 18.47 -10.46 -42.32
C MET A 149 17.30 -9.87 -43.13
N CYS A 150 17.07 -8.56 -43.09
CA CYS A 150 16.00 -7.91 -43.86
C CYS A 150 16.43 -7.51 -45.30
N ILE A 151 17.73 -7.51 -45.60
CA ILE A 151 18.28 -7.19 -46.95
C ILE A 151 18.48 -8.46 -47.81
N LYS A 152 18.17 -9.64 -47.29
CA LYS A 152 18.37 -10.93 -48.00
C LYS A 152 17.11 -11.78 -48.14
N LEU A 153 15.94 -11.15 -48.05
CA LEU A 153 14.65 -11.68 -48.47
C LEU A 153 14.11 -10.85 -49.63
#